data_AF-A0A084FYK3-F1
#
_entry.id   AF-A0A084FYK3-F1
#
_cell.length_a   1.000
_cell.length_b   1.000
_cell.length_c   1.000
_cell.angle_alpha   90.00
_cell.angle_beta   90.00
_cell.angle_gamma   90.00
#
_symmetry.space_group_name_H-M   'P 1'
#
loop_
_entity.id
_entity.type
_entity.pdbx_description
1 polymer ?
#
loop_
_entity_poly.entity_id
_entity_poly.type
_entity_poly.pdbx_seq_one_letter_code
_entity_poly.pdbx_strand_id
1 'polypeptide(L)'
;MIPARATQLARGCLASQRRLCTSKTISGLRQFSATAAARQSITLQVTGRGSGTQQTVSVKDKPYTFPTDTYAVLGGKDEAPSPVAYSLASLGSCNQVTGFVVAKDHGIKLGEWEVTVQGVLPTAVLATGAQGNPNWESVTLKVKVQTDITGGNEDPKFKHFVSEVDRRCPISQLFKRSGVVFNKVWQNSSWEGVLGFPSGYYEDTDEDEDQDKVEDEKEENDEDSDGEQPDNEEWLGCSKAWAVADFFNLLQNLFRDLKFVPTDSLNVRDVFTIYPPSFDGVLPMIQEIHCQHGWPDL
;
A
#
# COMPACT_ATOMS: atom_id res chain seq x y z
N MET A 1 13.75 -88.54 -40.00
CA MET A 1 14.28 -88.58 -38.62
C MET A 1 14.04 -87.22 -37.97
N ILE A 2 13.21 -87.19 -36.92
CA ILE A 2 13.05 -86.12 -35.91
C ILE A 2 14.07 -86.44 -34.80
N PRO A 3 14.77 -85.50 -34.12
CA PRO A 3 14.23 -84.50 -33.14
C PRO A 3 15.03 -83.16 -33.10
N ALA A 4 14.80 -82.16 -32.23
CA ALA A 4 13.67 -81.55 -31.51
C ALA A 4 14.17 -80.24 -30.84
N ARG A 5 13.28 -79.23 -30.70
CA ARG A 5 13.17 -78.13 -29.68
C ARG A 5 14.39 -77.28 -29.23
N ALA A 6 14.36 -75.95 -29.47
CA ALA A 6 13.97 -74.83 -28.56
C ALA A 6 15.23 -74.18 -27.90
N THR A 7 15.42 -72.86 -27.63
CA THR A 7 14.52 -71.72 -27.35
C THR A 7 15.34 -70.38 -27.43
N GLN A 8 14.65 -69.27 -27.75
CA GLN A 8 14.80 -67.88 -27.24
C GLN A 8 16.12 -67.06 -27.36
N LEU A 9 16.05 -65.90 -28.04
CA LEU A 9 15.94 -64.56 -27.42
C LEU A 9 15.89 -63.46 -28.49
N ALA A 10 14.82 -62.63 -28.45
CA ALA A 10 14.59 -61.52 -29.36
C ALA A 10 15.37 -60.26 -28.91
N ARG A 11 16.07 -59.64 -29.85
CA ARG A 11 16.65 -58.28 -29.77
C ARG A 11 16.11 -57.48 -30.95
N GLY A 12 15.80 -56.19 -30.72
CA GLY A 12 15.84 -55.18 -31.78
C GLY A 12 14.55 -54.39 -32.00
N CYS A 13 14.38 -53.37 -31.15
CA CYS A 13 13.79 -52.04 -31.41
C CYS A 13 12.96 -51.83 -32.69
N LEU A 14 11.66 -51.63 -32.49
CA LEU A 14 10.74 -50.97 -33.42
C LEU A 14 10.83 -49.45 -33.29
N ALA A 15 10.75 -48.79 -34.43
CA ALA A 15 10.69 -47.35 -34.61
C ALA A 15 9.51 -46.70 -33.86
N SER A 16 9.74 -45.50 -33.32
CA SER A 16 8.66 -44.58 -32.94
C SER A 16 9.04 -43.14 -33.27
N GLN A 17 8.22 -42.55 -34.14
CA GLN A 17 8.31 -41.19 -34.65
C GLN A 17 8.16 -40.18 -33.49
N ARG A 18 9.15 -39.30 -33.32
CA ARG A 18 8.94 -38.04 -32.58
C ARG A 18 8.60 -36.94 -33.56
N ARG A 19 7.35 -36.48 -33.52
CA ARG A 19 6.91 -35.22 -34.13
C ARG A 19 7.74 -34.09 -33.49
N LEU A 20 8.57 -33.43 -34.30
CA LEU A 20 9.21 -32.19 -33.92
C LEU A 20 8.13 -31.11 -33.84
N CYS A 21 7.74 -30.76 -32.62
CA CYS A 21 7.01 -29.53 -32.36
C CYS A 21 8.02 -28.39 -32.55
N THR A 22 7.97 -27.71 -33.70
CA THR A 22 8.68 -26.45 -33.91
C THR A 22 8.09 -25.41 -32.96
N SER A 23 8.75 -25.22 -31.82
CA SER A 23 8.49 -24.08 -30.93
C SER A 23 8.80 -22.82 -31.73
N LYS A 24 7.76 -22.14 -32.22
CA LYS A 24 7.88 -20.75 -32.65
C LYS A 24 8.35 -19.97 -31.43
N THR A 25 9.60 -19.53 -31.45
CA THR A 25 10.13 -18.55 -30.51
C THR A 25 9.31 -17.27 -30.68
N ILE A 26 8.29 -17.09 -29.85
CA ILE A 26 7.64 -15.80 -29.68
C ILE A 26 8.65 -14.96 -28.92
N SER A 27 9.56 -14.33 -29.65
CA SER A 27 10.37 -13.21 -29.17
C SER A 27 9.44 -12.00 -29.07
N GLY A 28 8.51 -12.08 -28.12
CA GLY A 28 7.82 -10.91 -27.60
C GLY A 28 8.67 -10.40 -26.45
N LEU A 29 9.55 -9.44 -26.73
CA LEU A 29 10.01 -8.52 -25.69
C LEU A 29 8.76 -7.90 -25.09
N ARG A 30 8.27 -8.48 -23.98
CA ARG A 30 7.31 -7.78 -23.14
C ARG A 30 8.07 -6.59 -22.59
N GLN A 31 7.75 -5.42 -23.12
CA GLN A 31 8.15 -4.15 -22.54
C GLN A 31 7.59 -4.14 -21.12
N PHE A 32 8.43 -4.43 -20.12
CA PHE A 32 8.03 -4.22 -18.74
C PHE A 32 7.88 -2.71 -18.55
N SER A 33 6.63 -2.28 -18.44
CA SER A 33 6.21 -0.95 -17.98
C SER A 33 6.85 0.23 -18.71
N ALA A 34 6.23 0.66 -19.81
CA ALA A 34 6.28 2.06 -20.24
C ALA A 34 5.29 2.92 -19.44
N THR A 35 5.17 2.69 -18.13
CA THR A 35 4.43 3.61 -17.27
C THR A 35 5.33 4.82 -17.12
N ALA A 36 4.92 5.97 -17.68
CA ALA A 36 5.51 7.25 -17.35
C ALA A 36 5.70 7.29 -15.82
N ALA A 37 6.92 7.51 -15.35
CA ALA A 37 7.20 7.57 -13.92
C ALA A 37 6.39 8.74 -13.34
N ALA A 38 5.18 8.43 -12.88
CA ALA A 38 4.39 9.33 -12.05
C ALA A 38 5.33 9.76 -10.92
N ARG A 39 5.42 11.07 -10.68
CA ARG A 39 6.34 11.65 -9.69
C ARG A 39 6.22 10.86 -8.38
N GLN A 40 7.25 10.08 -8.04
CA GLN A 40 7.25 9.16 -6.89
C GLN A 40 7.36 9.91 -5.55
N SER A 41 7.52 11.23 -5.57
CA SER A 41 7.68 12.05 -4.38
C SER A 41 7.16 13.48 -4.61
N ILE A 42 6.70 14.10 -3.52
CA ILE A 42 6.32 15.51 -3.47
C ILE A 42 7.36 16.22 -2.60
N THR A 43 8.02 17.24 -3.15
CA THR A 43 8.92 18.11 -2.38
C THR A 43 8.14 19.26 -1.76
N LEU A 44 8.20 19.39 -0.44
CA LEU A 44 7.62 20.51 0.31
C LEU A 44 8.74 21.35 0.91
N GLN A 45 8.65 22.66 0.76
CA GLN A 45 9.57 23.61 1.39
C GLN A 45 8.76 24.70 2.08
N VAL A 46 9.06 24.93 3.36
CA VAL A 46 8.52 26.04 4.14
C VAL A 46 9.64 26.98 4.55
N THR A 47 9.35 28.28 4.64
CA THR A 47 10.30 29.29 5.13
C THR A 47 9.59 30.18 6.14
N GLY A 48 10.20 30.34 7.32
CA GLY A 48 9.66 31.17 8.38
C GLY A 48 10.57 32.34 8.74
N ARG A 49 9.98 33.53 8.94
CA ARG A 49 10.68 34.73 9.42
C ARG A 49 9.95 35.28 10.65
N GLY A 50 10.70 35.63 11.69
CA GLY A 50 10.14 35.99 12.99
C GLY A 50 11.13 36.65 13.93
N SER A 51 10.66 37.03 15.12
CA SER A 51 11.45 37.58 16.22
C SER A 51 10.86 37.11 17.55
N GLY A 52 11.72 36.76 18.52
CA GLY A 52 11.27 36.15 19.77
C GLY A 52 10.60 34.80 19.51
N THR A 53 9.38 34.65 20.03
CA THR A 53 8.54 33.45 19.93
C THR A 53 7.58 33.46 18.74
N GLN A 54 7.46 34.60 18.04
CA GLN A 54 6.55 34.77 16.91
C GLN A 54 7.27 34.59 15.58
N GLN A 55 6.61 33.90 14.64
CA GLN A 55 7.12 33.69 13.29
C GLN A 55 5.95 33.69 12.28
N THR A 56 6.20 34.18 11.07
CA THR A 56 5.31 34.00 9.92
C THR A 56 5.93 32.96 9.00
N VAL A 57 5.20 31.88 8.72
CA VAL A 57 5.65 30.77 7.87
C VAL A 57 4.97 30.87 6.50
N SER A 58 5.75 30.64 5.45
CA SER A 58 5.32 30.61 4.05
C SER A 58 5.65 29.25 3.43
N VAL A 59 4.83 28.80 2.48
CA VAL A 59 5.10 27.59 1.69
C VAL A 59 5.60 28.02 0.32
N LYS A 60 6.71 27.42 -0.14
CA LYS A 60 7.29 27.75 -1.44
C LYS A 60 6.25 27.58 -2.56
N ASP A 61 6.19 28.57 -3.44
CA ASP A 61 5.30 28.64 -4.60
C ASP A 61 3.79 28.60 -4.24
N LYS A 62 3.43 29.05 -3.03
CA LYS A 62 2.05 29.16 -2.56
C LYS A 62 1.74 30.57 -2.02
N PRO A 63 0.49 31.06 -2.18
CA PRO A 63 0.14 32.45 -1.84
C PRO A 63 -0.16 32.65 -0.34
N TYR A 64 -0.32 31.58 0.43
CA TYR A 64 -0.74 31.65 1.81
C TYR A 64 0.45 31.61 2.78
N THR A 65 0.25 32.25 3.92
CA THR A 65 1.14 32.22 5.08
C THR A 65 0.36 31.87 6.32
N PHE A 66 1.02 31.30 7.32
CA PHE A 66 0.41 31.04 8.62
C PHE A 66 1.31 31.55 9.75
N PRO A 67 0.76 32.32 10.71
CA PRO A 67 1.52 32.81 11.85
C PRO A 67 1.67 31.71 12.90
N THR A 68 2.79 31.72 13.61
CA THR A 68 3.07 30.86 14.75
C THR A 68 3.51 31.72 15.93
N ASP A 69 3.05 31.38 17.12
CA ASP A 69 3.48 31.96 18.40
C ASP A 69 3.61 30.82 19.41
N THR A 70 3.58 31.11 20.71
CA THR A 70 3.50 30.10 21.76
C THR A 70 2.73 30.65 22.96
N TYR A 71 2.59 29.82 23.98
CA TYR A 71 1.91 30.18 25.22
C TYR A 71 2.69 31.25 26.00
N ALA A 72 1.97 32.09 26.74
CA ALA A 72 2.57 33.14 27.59
C ALA A 72 3.62 32.59 28.58
N VAL A 73 3.40 31.38 29.12
CA VAL A 73 4.35 30.71 30.03
C VAL A 73 5.70 30.39 29.39
N LEU A 74 5.76 30.34 28.06
CA LEU A 74 6.99 30.13 27.28
C LEU A 74 7.52 31.45 26.66
N GLY A 75 7.01 32.60 27.10
CA GLY A 75 7.39 33.91 26.57
C GLY A 75 6.68 34.28 25.25
N GLY A 76 5.63 33.56 24.88
CA GLY A 76 4.74 33.93 23.77
C GLY A 76 3.74 35.01 24.15
N LYS A 77 2.97 35.48 23.18
CA LYS A 77 1.83 36.39 23.42
C LYS A 77 0.48 35.72 23.22
N ASP A 78 0.48 34.44 22.86
CA ASP A 78 -0.73 33.69 22.52
C ASP A 78 -1.54 34.36 21.38
N GLU A 79 -0.84 35.05 20.46
CA GLU A 79 -1.45 35.78 19.34
C GLU A 79 -1.63 34.89 18.08
N ALA A 80 -0.99 33.72 18.06
CA ALA A 80 -1.09 32.73 17.00
C ALA A 80 -0.92 31.31 17.57
N PRO A 81 -1.38 30.26 16.85
CA PRO A 81 -1.28 28.89 17.36
C PRO A 81 0.16 28.47 17.61
N SER A 82 0.36 27.66 18.66
CA SER A 82 1.66 27.10 18.99
C SER A 82 2.12 26.05 17.95
N PRO A 83 3.42 25.86 17.72
CA PRO A 83 3.92 24.80 16.84
C PRO A 83 3.42 23.40 17.25
N VAL A 84 3.25 23.16 18.55
CA VAL A 84 2.71 21.90 19.07
C VAL A 84 1.24 21.75 18.70
N ALA A 85 0.44 22.82 18.75
CA ALA A 85 -0.95 22.81 18.25
C ALA A 85 -1.00 22.61 16.73
N TYR A 86 -0.11 23.24 15.96
CA TYR A 86 0.01 23.02 14.52
C TYR A 86 0.31 21.55 14.18
N SER A 87 1.14 20.88 14.96
CA SER A 87 1.44 19.46 14.73
C SER A 87 0.19 18.57 14.91
N LEU A 88 -0.63 18.82 15.95
CA LEU A 88 -1.89 18.09 16.16
C LEU A 88 -2.94 18.45 15.10
N ALA A 89 -3.02 19.73 14.70
CA ALA A 89 -3.87 20.18 13.61
C ALA A 89 -3.49 19.47 12.30
N SER A 90 -2.20 19.35 12.00
CA SER A 90 -1.70 18.64 10.81
C SER A 90 -2.09 17.17 10.81
N LEU A 91 -2.11 16.51 11.97
CA LEU A 91 -2.56 15.12 12.10
C LEU A 91 -4.05 15.01 11.76
N GLY A 92 -4.88 15.88 12.34
CA GLY A 92 -6.32 15.88 12.07
C GLY A 92 -6.64 16.14 10.60
N SER A 93 -6.11 17.23 10.04
CA SER A 93 -6.38 17.63 8.66
C SER A 93 -5.81 16.64 7.64
N CYS A 94 -4.66 16.01 7.91
CA CYS A 94 -4.10 15.00 7.02
C CYS A 94 -4.97 13.74 6.96
N ASN A 95 -5.61 13.33 8.07
CA ASN A 95 -6.54 12.20 8.06
C ASN A 95 -7.81 12.51 7.25
N GLN A 96 -8.31 13.75 7.29
CA GLN A 96 -9.42 14.17 6.44
C GLN A 96 -9.04 14.16 4.94
N VAL A 97 -7.89 14.74 4.58
CA VAL A 97 -7.40 14.72 3.18
C VAL A 97 -7.18 13.28 2.69
N THR A 98 -6.54 12.45 3.51
CA THR A 98 -6.32 11.03 3.17
C THR A 98 -7.64 10.28 3.06
N GLY A 99 -8.59 10.57 3.97
CA GLY A 99 -9.97 10.08 3.93
C GLY A 99 -10.65 10.39 2.62
N PHE A 100 -10.54 11.62 2.12
CA PHE A 100 -11.10 11.98 0.82
C PHE A 100 -10.51 11.15 -0.33
N VAL A 101 -9.18 10.97 -0.35
CA VAL A 101 -8.52 10.15 -1.38
C VAL A 101 -8.98 8.69 -1.31
N VAL A 102 -8.98 8.09 -0.12
CA VAL A 102 -9.41 6.69 0.08
C VAL A 102 -10.89 6.53 -0.27
N ALA A 103 -11.74 7.46 0.12
CA ALA A 103 -13.17 7.38 -0.20
C ALA A 103 -13.41 7.39 -1.72
N LYS A 104 -12.67 8.22 -2.47
CA LYS A 104 -12.72 8.25 -3.93
C LYS A 104 -12.33 6.88 -4.52
N ASP A 105 -11.22 6.29 -4.06
CA ASP A 105 -10.74 4.99 -4.55
C ASP A 105 -11.73 3.84 -4.29
N HIS A 106 -12.60 3.98 -3.29
CA HIS A 106 -13.51 2.93 -2.83
C HIS A 106 -15.00 3.26 -3.08
N GLY A 107 -15.31 4.32 -3.84
CA GLY A 107 -16.69 4.73 -4.11
C GLY A 107 -17.52 4.95 -2.85
N ILE A 108 -16.96 5.66 -1.87
CA ILE A 108 -17.65 6.05 -0.63
C ILE A 108 -17.97 7.54 -0.75
N LYS A 109 -19.24 7.90 -0.53
CA LYS A 109 -19.62 9.31 -0.46
C LYS A 109 -19.38 9.81 0.96
N LEU A 110 -18.67 10.93 1.07
CA LEU A 110 -18.36 11.57 2.34
C LEU A 110 -19.21 12.84 2.53
N GLY A 111 -19.62 13.09 3.77
CA GLY A 111 -20.24 14.35 4.19
C GLY A 111 -19.34 15.13 5.14
N GLU A 112 -19.94 15.69 6.20
CA GLU A 112 -19.22 16.47 7.19
C GLU A 112 -18.20 15.64 7.99
N TRP A 113 -17.13 16.32 8.41
CA TRP A 113 -16.08 15.79 9.25
C TRP A 113 -15.99 16.59 10.54
N GLU A 114 -15.90 15.89 11.66
CA GLU A 114 -15.57 16.45 12.96
C GLU A 114 -14.34 15.71 13.49
N VAL A 115 -13.24 16.44 13.66
CA VAL A 115 -11.95 15.87 14.06
C VAL A 115 -11.46 16.54 15.33
N THR A 116 -11.22 15.74 16.36
CA THR A 116 -10.62 16.19 17.63
C THR A 116 -9.32 15.44 17.85
N VAL A 117 -8.23 16.17 18.07
CA VAL A 117 -6.92 15.59 18.41
C VAL A 117 -6.51 16.07 19.79
N GLN A 118 -6.16 15.13 20.66
CA GLN A 118 -5.70 15.41 22.02
C GLN A 118 -4.29 14.85 22.16
N GLY A 119 -3.35 15.67 22.65
CA GLY A 119 -1.96 15.26 22.87
C GLY A 119 -1.52 15.60 24.28
N VAL A 120 -0.76 14.70 24.90
CA VAL A 120 -0.07 14.92 26.17
C VAL A 120 1.40 15.15 25.86
N LEU A 121 1.88 16.37 26.09
CA LEU A 121 3.26 16.77 25.87
C LEU A 121 3.95 17.03 27.23
N PRO A 122 4.97 16.25 27.61
CA PRO A 122 5.77 16.55 28.78
C PRO A 122 6.56 17.85 28.56
N THR A 123 6.43 18.80 29.48
CA THR A 123 7.02 20.14 29.32
C THR A 123 8.40 20.27 29.96
N ALA A 124 8.82 19.32 30.81
CA ALA A 124 10.06 19.43 31.58
C ALA A 124 11.30 19.62 30.68
N VAL A 125 11.42 18.84 29.62
CA VAL A 125 12.57 18.94 28.70
C VAL A 125 12.57 20.30 28.00
N LEU A 126 11.42 20.77 27.52
CA LEU A 126 11.28 22.05 26.83
C LEU A 126 11.49 23.26 27.77
N ALA A 127 10.92 23.20 28.97
CA ALA A 127 10.85 24.35 29.88
C ALA A 127 12.13 24.51 30.73
N THR A 128 12.79 23.40 31.09
CA THR A 128 13.94 23.44 32.02
C THR A 128 15.21 22.80 31.46
N GLY A 129 15.14 22.15 30.29
CA GLY A 129 16.28 21.40 29.74
C GLY A 129 16.58 20.10 30.49
N ALA A 130 15.60 19.59 31.26
CA ALA A 130 15.74 18.31 31.96
C ALA A 130 16.00 17.15 30.97
N GLN A 131 16.65 16.08 31.45
CA GLN A 131 16.73 14.83 30.69
C GLN A 131 15.37 14.13 30.71
N GLY A 132 14.95 13.57 29.57
CA GLY A 132 13.66 12.90 29.45
C GLY A 132 13.17 12.80 28.01
N ASN A 133 11.88 12.51 27.85
CA ASN A 133 11.22 12.45 26.54
C ASN A 133 10.75 13.85 26.11
N PRO A 134 11.30 14.48 25.06
CA PRO A 134 10.77 15.72 24.49
C PRO A 134 9.61 15.49 23.51
N ASN A 135 9.30 14.23 23.17
CA ASN A 135 8.21 13.86 22.29
C ASN A 135 6.88 13.78 23.07
N TRP A 136 5.78 13.67 22.35
CA TRP A 136 4.47 13.34 22.90
C TRP A 136 4.53 12.04 23.73
N GLU A 137 3.87 12.03 24.89
CA GLU A 137 3.65 10.81 25.67
C GLU A 137 2.48 10.02 25.07
N SER A 138 1.38 10.71 24.78
CA SER A 138 0.22 10.11 24.13
C SER A 138 -0.47 11.08 23.18
N VAL A 139 -1.06 10.54 22.12
CA VAL A 139 -1.93 11.27 21.19
C VAL A 139 -3.16 10.43 20.91
N THR A 140 -4.33 11.06 21.02
CA THR A 140 -5.63 10.45 20.70
C THR A 140 -6.29 11.22 19.57
N LEU A 141 -6.48 10.56 18.43
CA LEU A 141 -7.23 11.06 17.29
C LEU A 141 -8.68 10.56 17.35
N LYS A 142 -9.65 11.45 17.43
CA LYS A 142 -11.07 11.14 17.32
C LYS A 142 -11.61 11.74 16.03
N VAL A 143 -12.16 10.89 15.17
CA VAL A 143 -12.75 11.30 13.90
C VAL A 143 -14.18 10.83 13.85
N LYS A 144 -15.09 11.77 13.61
CA LYS A 144 -16.46 11.50 13.22
C LYS A 144 -16.62 11.96 11.78
N VAL A 145 -17.07 11.06 10.92
CA VAL A 145 -17.21 11.33 9.49
C VAL A 145 -18.57 10.83 9.04
N GLN A 146 -19.26 11.66 8.27
CA GLN A 146 -20.49 11.24 7.61
C GLN A 146 -20.19 10.43 6.37
N THR A 147 -20.84 9.27 6.21
CA THR A 147 -20.70 8.42 5.02
C THR A 147 -22.05 7.88 4.56
N ASP A 148 -22.10 7.41 3.31
CA ASP A 148 -23.23 6.63 2.77
C ASP A 148 -23.28 5.18 3.25
N ILE A 149 -22.40 4.78 4.17
CA ILE A 149 -22.33 3.42 4.70
C ILE A 149 -23.34 3.27 5.85
N THR A 150 -24.35 2.43 5.65
CA THR A 150 -25.48 2.27 6.60
C THR A 150 -25.16 1.35 7.78
N GLY A 151 -24.19 0.43 7.67
CA GLY A 151 -23.83 -0.51 8.73
C GLY A 151 -23.08 0.10 9.93
N GLY A 152 -22.98 1.43 10.01
CA GLY A 152 -22.35 2.14 11.13
C GLY A 152 -20.85 1.85 11.27
N ASN A 153 -20.35 1.84 12.51
CA ASN A 153 -18.92 1.65 12.81
C ASN A 153 -18.44 0.22 12.55
N GLU A 154 -19.34 -0.75 12.64
CA GLU A 154 -18.99 -2.17 12.57
C GLU A 154 -18.97 -2.72 11.14
N ASP A 155 -19.47 -1.94 10.18
CA ASP A 155 -19.52 -2.29 8.76
C ASP A 155 -18.12 -2.60 8.19
N PRO A 156 -17.92 -3.73 7.50
CA PRO A 156 -16.65 -4.08 6.87
C PRO A 156 -16.11 -3.01 5.91
N LYS A 157 -16.98 -2.32 5.14
CA LYS A 157 -16.60 -1.24 4.23
C LYS A 157 -16.06 -0.03 5.00
N PHE A 158 -16.70 0.33 6.12
CA PHE A 158 -16.22 1.42 6.97
C PHE A 158 -14.92 1.06 7.69
N LYS A 159 -14.79 -0.16 8.22
CA LYS A 159 -13.53 -0.64 8.83
C LYS A 159 -12.38 -0.64 7.82
N HIS A 160 -12.64 -1.08 6.59
CA HIS A 160 -11.65 -1.06 5.52
C HIS A 160 -11.24 0.37 5.18
N PHE A 161 -12.21 1.28 5.01
CA PHE A 161 -11.96 2.71 4.81
C PHE A 161 -11.04 3.28 5.90
N VAL A 162 -11.39 3.10 7.18
CA VAL A 162 -10.59 3.58 8.32
C VAL A 162 -9.18 2.98 8.33
N SER A 163 -9.06 1.69 8.01
CA SER A 163 -7.76 1.01 7.91
C SER A 163 -6.89 1.60 6.81
N GLU A 164 -7.45 1.87 5.63
CA GLU A 164 -6.70 2.45 4.51
C GLU A 164 -6.29 3.89 4.76
N VAL A 165 -7.17 4.71 5.36
CA VAL A 165 -6.80 6.08 5.79
C VAL A 165 -5.61 6.05 6.73
N ASP A 166 -5.68 5.18 7.74
CA ASP A 166 -4.64 5.06 8.76
C ASP A 166 -3.31 4.52 8.21
N ARG A 167 -3.37 3.63 7.21
CA ARG A 167 -2.18 3.08 6.54
C ARG A 167 -1.50 4.11 5.62
N ARG A 168 -2.30 4.91 4.91
CA ARG A 168 -1.82 5.84 3.86
C ARG A 168 -1.47 7.24 4.39
N CYS A 169 -2.07 7.67 5.50
CA CYS A 169 -1.88 9.02 6.03
C CYS A 169 -0.42 9.25 6.48
N PRO A 170 0.38 10.09 5.82
CA PRO A 170 1.79 10.27 6.15
C PRO A 170 2.00 10.82 7.55
N ILE A 171 1.08 11.68 8.04
CA ILE A 171 1.18 12.25 9.39
C ILE A 171 0.81 11.22 10.46
N SER A 172 -0.22 10.40 10.27
CA SER A 172 -0.49 9.27 11.20
C SER A 172 0.71 8.35 11.33
N GLN A 173 1.37 8.04 10.21
CA GLN A 173 2.57 7.22 10.19
C GLN A 173 3.76 7.91 10.87
N LEU A 174 3.92 9.23 10.71
CA LEU A 174 4.93 10.02 11.44
C LEU A 174 4.74 9.90 12.96
N PHE A 175 3.52 10.11 13.47
CA PHE A 175 3.23 10.00 14.89
C PHE A 175 3.51 8.59 15.41
N LYS A 176 2.94 7.55 14.79
CA LYS A 176 3.16 6.15 15.23
C LYS A 176 4.63 5.75 15.25
N ARG A 177 5.40 6.14 14.21
CA ARG A 177 6.82 5.79 14.10
C ARG A 177 7.72 6.62 15.04
N SER A 178 7.19 7.66 15.66
CA SER A 178 7.91 8.46 16.67
C SER A 178 7.99 7.79 18.05
N GLY A 179 7.26 6.69 18.27
CA GLY A 179 7.22 5.97 19.55
C GLY A 179 6.20 6.49 20.56
N VAL A 180 5.37 7.47 20.19
CA VAL A 180 4.24 7.95 21.01
C VAL A 180 3.18 6.85 21.22
N VAL A 181 2.50 6.86 22.36
CA VAL A 181 1.27 6.08 22.54
C VAL A 181 0.16 6.68 21.68
N PHE A 182 -0.14 6.04 20.55
CA PHE A 182 -1.09 6.54 19.56
C PHE A 182 -2.43 5.79 19.61
N ASN A 183 -3.50 6.50 19.97
CA ASN A 183 -4.86 6.00 19.99
C ASN A 183 -5.70 6.65 18.88
N LYS A 184 -6.63 5.89 18.30
CA LYS A 184 -7.58 6.41 17.31
C LYS A 184 -8.98 5.89 17.59
N VAL A 185 -9.98 6.74 17.39
CA VAL A 185 -11.41 6.41 17.48
C VAL A 185 -12.08 6.98 16.24
N TRP A 186 -12.78 6.12 15.50
CA TRP A 186 -13.52 6.50 14.30
C TRP A 186 -15.01 6.23 14.51
N GLN A 187 -15.83 7.19 14.12
CA GLN A 187 -17.28 7.10 14.17
C GLN A 187 -17.86 7.44 12.80
N ASN A 188 -18.59 6.49 12.24
CA ASN A 188 -19.46 6.70 11.10
C ASN A 188 -20.75 7.37 11.59
N SER A 189 -21.13 8.48 10.96
CA SER A 189 -22.44 9.09 11.16
C SER A 189 -23.25 8.92 9.89
N SER A 190 -24.35 8.17 9.93
CA SER A 190 -25.23 8.03 8.77
C SER A 190 -25.92 9.37 8.46
N TRP A 191 -26.27 9.57 7.20
CA TRP A 191 -26.98 10.77 6.73
C TRP A 191 -28.42 10.90 7.22
N GLU A 192 -28.90 9.99 8.07
CA GLU A 192 -30.32 9.85 8.48
C GLU A 192 -30.80 10.92 9.49
N GLY A 193 -30.27 12.13 9.43
CA GLY A 193 -30.65 13.23 10.33
C GLY A 193 -30.49 14.65 9.79
N VAL A 194 -30.01 14.84 8.56
CA VAL A 194 -29.83 16.19 7.98
C VAL A 194 -30.78 16.34 6.80
N LEU A 195 -32.01 16.77 7.08
CA LEU A 195 -32.93 17.24 6.04
C LEU A 195 -32.35 18.52 5.42
N GLY A 196 -31.76 18.38 4.24
CA GLY A 196 -31.36 19.50 3.39
C GLY A 196 -29.86 19.55 3.13
N PHE A 197 -29.41 18.77 2.13
CA PHE A 197 -28.18 19.08 1.42
C PHE A 197 -28.53 19.40 -0.04
N PRO A 198 -28.03 20.50 -0.61
CA PRO A 198 -28.08 20.70 -2.05
C PRO A 198 -27.18 19.66 -2.70
N SER A 199 -27.77 18.84 -3.57
CA SER A 199 -27.03 17.96 -4.47
C SER A 199 -26.13 18.80 -5.36
N GLY A 200 -24.83 18.84 -5.07
CA GLY A 200 -23.88 19.54 -5.92
C GLY A 200 -22.48 19.60 -5.32
N TYR A 201 -21.69 18.53 -5.52
CA TYR A 201 -20.35 18.61 -6.10
C TYR A 201 -19.73 17.21 -6.21
N TYR A 202 -20.12 16.51 -7.26
CA TYR A 202 -19.29 15.56 -8.01
C TYR A 202 -19.72 15.76 -9.47
N GLU A 203 -19.38 16.91 -10.03
CA GLU A 203 -19.36 17.06 -11.48
C GLU A 203 -18.00 16.54 -11.94
N ASP A 204 -17.98 15.30 -12.41
CA ASP A 204 -16.97 14.82 -13.33
C ASP A 204 -17.17 15.60 -14.64
N THR A 205 -16.40 16.66 -14.85
CA THR A 205 -16.26 17.26 -16.18
C THR A 205 -15.17 16.49 -16.92
N ASP A 206 -15.52 15.32 -17.45
CA ASP A 206 -14.85 14.76 -18.60
C ASP A 206 -15.63 15.24 -19.84
N GLU A 207 -15.30 16.45 -20.30
CA GLU A 207 -15.68 16.90 -21.64
C GLU A 207 -14.61 16.38 -22.60
N ASP A 208 -14.90 15.27 -23.27
CA ASP A 208 -14.47 15.07 -24.65
C ASP A 208 -15.67 14.50 -25.41
N GLU A 209 -16.23 15.38 -26.24
CA GLU A 209 -17.30 15.12 -27.18
C GLU A 209 -16.89 14.03 -28.19
N ASP A 210 -17.77 13.06 -28.42
CA ASP A 210 -18.14 12.70 -29.79
C ASP A 210 -19.49 11.98 -29.77
N GLN A 211 -20.46 12.66 -30.38
CA GLN A 211 -21.81 12.17 -30.60
C GLN A 211 -21.80 11.14 -31.72
N ASP A 212 -22.48 10.01 -31.52
CA ASP A 212 -23.30 9.46 -32.60
C ASP A 212 -24.50 8.71 -32.05
N LYS A 213 -25.66 9.11 -32.58
CA LYS A 213 -27.00 8.61 -32.27
C LYS A 213 -27.24 7.26 -32.93
N VAL A 214 -27.82 6.32 -32.18
CA VAL A 214 -28.71 5.29 -32.73
C VAL A 214 -29.83 5.05 -31.71
N GLU A 215 -31.07 5.30 -32.14
CA GLU A 215 -32.32 4.91 -31.46
C GLU A 215 -32.66 3.44 -31.79
N ASP A 216 -33.72 2.90 -31.15
CA ASP A 216 -34.33 1.56 -31.31
C ASP A 216 -33.71 0.48 -30.41
N GLU A 217 -34.41 -0.33 -29.61
CA GLU A 217 -35.80 -0.82 -29.61
C GLU A 217 -36.16 -1.34 -28.20
N LYS A 218 -37.47 -1.52 -27.95
CA LYS A 218 -38.06 -2.09 -26.73
C LYS A 218 -38.06 -3.63 -26.75
N GLU A 219 -38.43 -4.20 -25.59
CA GLU A 219 -38.85 -5.61 -25.33
C GLU A 219 -37.66 -6.51 -24.93
N GLU A 220 -37.74 -7.42 -23.96
CA GLU A 220 -38.88 -8.12 -23.36
C GLU A 220 -38.43 -8.70 -21.99
N ASN A 221 -39.41 -9.04 -21.14
CA ASN A 221 -39.22 -9.88 -19.96
C ASN A 221 -38.66 -11.25 -20.36
N ASP A 222 -37.86 -11.86 -19.51
CA ASP A 222 -37.95 -13.32 -19.25
C ASP A 222 -37.46 -13.62 -17.83
N GLU A 223 -38.39 -14.14 -17.03
CA GLU A 223 -38.16 -14.84 -15.78
C GLU A 223 -37.64 -16.26 -16.05
N ASP A 224 -36.97 -16.82 -15.03
CA ASP A 224 -36.64 -18.23 -14.79
C ASP A 224 -35.41 -18.84 -15.49
N SER A 225 -34.33 -19.05 -14.71
CA SER A 225 -33.81 -20.41 -14.47
C SER A 225 -32.74 -20.42 -13.36
N ASP A 226 -33.14 -21.02 -12.25
CA ASP A 226 -32.37 -21.87 -11.35
C ASP A 226 -31.14 -22.57 -11.97
N GLY A 227 -29.95 -22.02 -11.70
CA GLY A 227 -28.67 -22.68 -11.94
C GLY A 227 -27.91 -22.88 -10.63
N GLU A 228 -27.99 -24.09 -10.08
CA GLU A 228 -27.19 -24.59 -8.96
C GLU A 228 -25.70 -24.22 -9.12
N GLN A 229 -25.09 -23.66 -8.08
CA GLN A 229 -23.63 -23.55 -7.99
C GLN A 229 -23.06 -24.98 -7.87
N PRO A 230 -22.21 -25.43 -8.82
CA PRO A 230 -21.35 -26.57 -8.55
C PRO A 230 -20.25 -26.10 -7.59
N ASP A 231 -20.26 -26.76 -6.45
CA ASP A 231 -19.14 -26.92 -5.55
C ASP A 231 -17.91 -27.50 -6.28
N ASN A 232 -16.73 -27.06 -5.83
CA ASN A 232 -15.47 -27.82 -5.85
C ASN A 232 -14.76 -28.00 -7.23
N GLU A 233 -13.75 -27.17 -7.53
CA GLU A 233 -12.27 -27.43 -7.51
C GLU A 233 -11.66 -27.84 -8.86
N GLU A 234 -10.88 -26.96 -9.50
CA GLU A 234 -9.72 -27.41 -10.32
C GLU A 234 -8.65 -26.33 -10.62
N TRP A 235 -8.58 -25.22 -9.87
CA TRP A 235 -7.53 -24.18 -10.10
C TRP A 235 -6.67 -23.83 -8.88
N LEU A 236 -6.81 -24.55 -7.77
CA LEU A 236 -5.84 -24.50 -6.67
C LEU A 236 -4.71 -25.49 -6.98
N GLY A 237 -3.79 -25.08 -7.86
CA GLY A 237 -2.52 -25.78 -8.07
C GLY A 237 -1.87 -26.04 -6.71
N CYS A 238 -1.58 -27.31 -6.43
CA CYS A 238 -1.14 -27.86 -5.14
C CYS A 238 -0.21 -26.94 -4.34
N SER A 239 -0.79 -26.04 -3.57
CA SER A 239 -0.08 -25.17 -2.65
C SER A 239 -0.82 -25.31 -1.34
N LYS A 240 -0.28 -26.12 -0.43
CA LYS A 240 -0.71 -26.09 0.98
C LYS A 240 -0.69 -24.60 1.37
N ALA A 241 -1.78 -24.05 1.89
CA ALA A 241 -1.76 -22.65 2.32
C ALA A 241 -0.68 -22.51 3.41
N TRP A 242 0.39 -21.77 3.12
CA TRP A 242 1.42 -21.45 4.11
C TRP A 242 0.89 -20.31 4.97
N ALA A 243 1.13 -20.34 6.28
CA ALA A 243 0.99 -19.12 7.06
C ALA A 243 1.95 -18.07 6.48
N VAL A 244 1.51 -16.81 6.41
CA VAL A 244 2.32 -15.71 5.86
C VAL A 244 3.70 -15.66 6.53
N ALA A 245 3.75 -15.87 7.85
CA ALA A 245 5.00 -15.93 8.61
C ALA A 245 5.93 -17.06 8.15
N ASP A 246 5.40 -18.26 7.91
CA ASP A 246 6.20 -19.42 7.50
C ASP A 246 6.77 -19.24 6.09
N PHE A 247 6.00 -18.63 5.19
CA PHE A 247 6.46 -18.28 3.85
C PHE A 247 7.63 -17.30 3.89
N PHE A 248 7.54 -16.23 4.68
CA PHE A 248 8.63 -15.26 4.81
C PHE A 248 9.85 -15.84 5.54
N ASN A 249 9.65 -16.71 6.53
CA ASN A 249 10.74 -17.42 7.19
C ASN A 249 11.49 -18.34 6.21
N LEU A 250 10.77 -19.08 5.36
CA LEU A 250 11.37 -19.89 4.30
C LEU A 250 12.17 -19.01 3.34
N LEU A 251 11.56 -17.93 2.84
CA LEU A 251 12.21 -17.02 1.90
C LEU A 251 13.49 -16.42 2.51
N GLN A 252 13.43 -16.01 3.78
CA GLN A 252 14.58 -15.51 4.51
C GLN A 252 15.70 -16.55 4.60
N ASN A 253 15.37 -17.81 4.90
CA ASN A 253 16.36 -18.90 4.95
C ASN A 253 16.99 -19.13 3.58
N LEU A 254 16.22 -19.10 2.49
CA LEU A 254 16.74 -19.26 1.14
C LEU A 254 17.72 -18.15 0.73
N PHE A 255 17.54 -16.92 1.22
CA PHE A 255 18.52 -15.83 1.05
C PHE A 255 19.75 -16.03 1.93
N ARG A 256 19.58 -16.39 3.21
CA ARG A 256 20.70 -16.67 4.12
C ARG A 256 21.60 -17.78 3.58
N ASP A 257 21.00 -18.82 3.03
CA ASP A 257 21.69 -19.98 2.43
C ASP A 257 22.21 -19.72 1.01
N LEU A 258 22.10 -18.48 0.51
CA LEU A 258 22.49 -18.07 -0.84
C LEU A 258 21.87 -18.94 -1.95
N LYS A 259 20.65 -19.47 -1.74
CA LYS A 259 19.86 -20.11 -2.80
C LYS A 259 19.26 -19.09 -3.75
N PHE A 260 19.02 -17.88 -3.24
CA PHE A 260 18.83 -16.65 -4.00
C PHE A 260 20.06 -15.77 -3.81
N VAL A 261 20.89 -15.66 -4.86
CA VAL A 261 22.17 -14.96 -4.87
C VAL A 261 21.99 -13.56 -5.44
N PRO A 262 22.23 -12.49 -4.66
CA PRO A 262 22.31 -11.13 -5.20
C PRO A 262 23.51 -11.02 -6.15
N THR A 263 23.26 -10.60 -7.39
CA THR A 263 24.34 -10.42 -8.37
C THR A 263 24.71 -8.95 -8.57
N ASP A 264 23.76 -8.05 -8.36
CA ASP A 264 23.96 -6.60 -8.33
C ASP A 264 22.87 -5.93 -7.46
N SER A 265 22.81 -4.60 -7.43
CA SER A 265 21.86 -3.85 -6.60
C SER A 265 20.38 -4.03 -6.98
N LEU A 266 20.10 -4.59 -8.16
CA LEU A 266 18.74 -4.72 -8.72
C LEU A 266 18.38 -6.16 -9.09
N ASN A 267 19.35 -7.07 -9.21
CA ASN A 267 19.15 -8.42 -9.70
C ASN A 267 19.54 -9.48 -8.65
N VAL A 268 18.63 -10.44 -8.47
CA VAL A 268 18.84 -11.66 -7.69
C VAL A 268 18.63 -12.86 -8.59
N ARG A 269 19.50 -13.86 -8.50
CA ARG A 269 19.41 -15.10 -9.26
C ARG A 269 19.23 -16.29 -8.34
N ASP A 270 18.36 -17.21 -8.69
CA ASP A 270 18.19 -18.46 -7.95
C ASP A 270 19.10 -19.58 -8.47
N VAL A 271 19.45 -20.53 -7.61
CA VAL A 271 20.25 -21.70 -7.99
C VAL A 271 19.44 -22.85 -8.61
N PHE A 272 18.10 -22.71 -8.68
CA PHE A 272 17.20 -23.76 -9.18
C PHE A 272 16.96 -23.65 -10.69
N THR A 273 17.17 -22.46 -11.26
CA THR A 273 17.07 -22.18 -12.68
C THR A 273 18.32 -22.65 -13.42
N ILE A 274 18.15 -23.48 -14.44
CA ILE A 274 19.25 -23.92 -15.31
C ILE A 274 19.57 -22.79 -16.30
N TYR A 275 20.73 -22.15 -16.12
CA TYR A 275 21.20 -21.08 -16.99
C TYR A 275 21.99 -21.62 -18.20
N PRO A 276 22.13 -20.81 -19.28
CA PRO A 276 22.98 -21.16 -20.40
C PRO A 276 24.43 -21.41 -19.95
N PRO A 277 25.20 -22.27 -20.65
CA PRO A 277 26.57 -22.64 -20.25
C PRO A 277 27.56 -21.47 -20.12
N SER A 278 27.23 -20.29 -20.67
CA SER A 278 28.02 -19.07 -20.48
C SER A 278 28.02 -18.52 -19.04
N PHE A 279 27.10 -18.99 -18.19
CA PHE A 279 26.99 -18.60 -16.78
C PHE A 279 27.36 -19.73 -15.82
N ASP A 280 27.85 -20.86 -16.35
CA ASP A 280 28.28 -21.98 -15.52
C ASP A 280 29.49 -21.55 -14.67
N GLY A 281 29.40 -21.79 -13.35
CA GLY A 281 30.41 -21.36 -12.37
C GLY A 281 30.33 -19.92 -11.87
N VAL A 282 29.53 -19.03 -12.48
CA VAL A 282 29.41 -17.63 -12.01
C VAL A 282 28.67 -17.53 -10.67
N LEU A 283 27.56 -18.26 -10.52
CA LEU A 283 26.79 -18.28 -9.27
C LEU A 283 27.61 -18.79 -8.08
N PRO A 284 28.29 -19.95 -8.18
CA PRO A 284 29.18 -20.43 -7.12
C PRO A 284 30.29 -19.43 -6.74
N MET A 285 30.89 -18.75 -7.72
CA MET A 285 31.89 -17.72 -7.46
C MET A 285 31.31 -16.57 -6.63
N ILE A 286 30.12 -16.07 -6.97
CA ILE A 286 29.48 -14.97 -6.26
C ILE A 286 29.07 -15.40 -4.84
N GLN A 287 28.62 -16.66 -4.66
CA GLN A 287 28.33 -17.20 -3.33
C GLN A 287 29.59 -17.18 -2.45
N GLU A 288 30.73 -17.58 -3.00
CA GLU A 288 32.01 -17.56 -2.27
C GLU A 288 32.42 -16.14 -1.86
N ILE A 289 32.25 -15.16 -2.75
CA ILE A 289 32.49 -13.74 -2.45
C ILE A 289 31.64 -13.28 -1.25
N HIS A 290 30.33 -13.58 -1.25
CA HIS A 290 29.45 -13.20 -0.13
C HIS A 290 29.91 -13.85 1.19
N CYS A 291 30.26 -15.14 1.18
CA CYS A 291 30.78 -15.83 2.35
C CYS A 291 32.09 -15.22 2.85
N GLN A 292 33.02 -14.85 1.96
CA GLN A 292 34.28 -14.20 2.32
C GLN A 292 34.07 -12.82 2.98
N HIS A 293 33.00 -12.12 2.60
CA HIS A 293 32.67 -10.81 3.13
C HIS A 293 31.75 -10.84 4.36
N GLY A 294 31.50 -12.00 4.98
CA GLY A 294 30.78 -12.08 6.25
C GLY A 294 29.26 -12.20 6.12
N TRP A 295 28.75 -12.54 4.94
CA TRP A 295 27.35 -12.93 4.79
C TRP A 295 27.01 -14.14 5.68
N PRO A 296 25.82 -14.19 6.32
CA PRO A 296 24.70 -13.24 6.26
C PRO A 296 24.71 -12.14 7.33
N ASP A 297 25.75 -12.06 8.14
CA ASP A 297 25.83 -11.20 9.34
C ASP A 297 26.56 -9.85 9.07
N LEU A 298 26.61 -9.45 7.80
CA LEU A 298 27.13 -8.17 7.30
C LEU A 298 26.51 -6.94 7.99
#